data_AF-A0ABD2FKZ0-F1
#
_entry.id   AF-A0ABD2FKZ0-F1
#
_cell.length_a   1.000
_cell.length_b   1.000
_cell.length_c   1.000
_cell.angle_alpha   90.00
_cell.angle_beta   90.00
_cell.angle_gamma   90.00
#
_symmetry.space_group_name_H-M   'P 1'
#
loop_
_entity.id
_entity.type
_entity.pdbx_description
1 polymer ?
#
loop_
_entity_poly.entity_id
_entity_poly.type
_entity_poly.pdbx_seq_one_letter_code
_entity_poly.pdbx_strand_id
1 'polypeptide(L)'
;MTSADDCWTDHRLIRSIMSIRLMRKRRMQKRQSRPKLNIDLLGDTTYQQQLQDALSAALPKQYPEDTEKHWGTLSTAIMNSCKNILGQKKRRHQDWYDENDTEIQQLIDIKRQTFITWQNNIHCKVKRAAHAKAKAAVQTQVRKLKNQWWTKKALEIQQLADSGDTRVFFDATRAVYGPSYRRLTPLRSKDGFLLLKDKDAIANRWKEHYKDLLNRDTIPEMEALDQLPQQPIVESMGEPPSLGEVLDAINLLRTARPVPGG
;
A
#
# COMPACT_ATOMS: atom_id res chain seq x y z
N MET A 1 31.05 -7.62 19.52
CA MET A 1 30.05 -7.26 18.50
C MET A 1 29.16 -6.15 19.05
N THR A 2 29.46 -4.91 18.67
CA THR A 2 28.71 -3.70 19.07
C THR A 2 27.42 -3.62 18.25
N SER A 3 26.29 -3.73 18.92
CA SER A 3 24.94 -3.60 18.33
C SER A 3 24.73 -2.17 17.82
N ALA A 4 24.19 -2.03 16.61
CA ALA A 4 23.97 -0.77 15.91
C ALA A 4 22.89 0.16 16.54
N ASP A 5 22.50 -0.07 17.80
CA ASP A 5 21.40 0.64 18.49
C ASP A 5 21.86 1.61 19.60
N ASP A 6 23.16 1.76 19.82
CA ASP A 6 23.72 2.52 20.95
C ASP A 6 24.08 3.98 20.59
N CYS A 7 23.29 4.64 19.72
CA CYS A 7 23.48 6.04 19.32
C CYS A 7 23.33 7.10 20.44
N TRP A 8 23.19 6.67 21.71
CA TRP A 8 22.91 7.53 22.87
C TRP A 8 23.91 7.36 24.02
N THR A 9 24.88 6.44 23.93
CA THR A 9 25.62 5.98 25.13
C THR A 9 26.99 6.61 25.36
N ASP A 10 27.62 7.26 24.36
CA ASP A 10 29.00 7.79 24.49
C ASP A 10 29.16 9.30 24.26
N HIS A 11 28.06 10.06 24.13
CA HIS A 11 28.15 11.50 23.88
C HIS A 11 27.70 12.33 25.08
N ARG A 12 28.65 13.05 25.71
CA ARG A 12 28.31 14.19 26.59
C ARG A 12 27.83 15.34 25.70
N LEU A 13 26.64 15.85 25.99
CA LEU A 13 26.03 16.94 25.21
C LEU A 13 26.79 18.25 25.50
N ILE A 14 27.72 18.61 24.62
CA ILE A 14 28.33 19.95 24.61
C ILE A 14 27.35 20.87 23.89
N ARG A 15 26.72 21.78 24.63
CA ARG A 15 25.78 22.75 24.06
C ARG A 15 26.57 23.94 23.51
N SER A 16 26.85 23.92 22.22
CA SER A 16 27.34 25.09 21.48
C SER A 16 26.16 25.81 20.81
N ILE A 17 26.05 27.12 21.01
CA ILE A 17 25.04 27.96 20.35
C ILE A 17 25.69 28.49 19.07
N MET A 18 25.25 27.97 17.93
CA MET A 18 25.78 28.32 16.61
C MET A 18 24.62 28.67 15.67
N SER A 19 24.73 29.78 14.92
CA SER A 19 23.70 30.28 14.00
C SER A 19 23.95 29.79 12.56
N ILE A 20 23.81 28.49 12.35
CA ILE A 20 24.04 27.87 11.04
C ILE A 20 22.80 28.01 10.16
N ARG A 21 22.88 28.78 9.07
CA ARG A 21 21.85 28.85 8.03
C ARG A 21 22.10 27.79 6.95
N LEU A 22 21.68 26.56 7.21
CA LEU A 22 21.61 25.52 6.17
C LEU A 22 20.39 25.76 5.29
N MET A 23 20.60 26.18 4.03
CA MET A 23 19.54 26.13 3.03
C MET A 23 19.20 24.67 2.74
N ARG A 24 18.18 24.14 3.42
CA ARG A 24 17.62 22.81 3.11
C ARG A 24 17.18 22.82 1.65
N LYS A 25 17.71 21.92 0.82
CA LYS A 25 17.08 21.58 -0.46
C LYS A 25 15.61 21.29 -0.15
N ARG A 26 14.70 22.15 -0.62
CA ARG A 26 13.26 21.90 -0.50
C ARG A 26 12.99 20.62 -1.27
N ARG A 27 12.81 19.51 -0.55
CA ARG A 27 12.14 18.34 -1.11
C ARG A 27 10.84 18.88 -1.69
N MET A 28 10.61 18.70 -2.99
CA MET A 28 9.31 19.03 -3.57
C MET A 28 8.29 18.26 -2.75
N GLN A 29 7.55 18.98 -1.89
CA GLN A 29 6.49 18.37 -1.12
C GLN A 29 5.53 17.84 -2.17
N LYS A 30 5.34 16.52 -2.20
CA LYS A 30 4.27 15.93 -2.98
C LYS A 30 3.01 16.73 -2.65
N ARG A 31 2.25 17.13 -3.68
CA ARG A 31 0.95 17.81 -3.48
C ARG A 31 0.23 17.11 -2.33
N GLN A 32 -0.12 17.87 -1.30
CA GLN A 32 -0.83 17.32 -0.16
C GLN A 32 -2.10 16.65 -0.71
N SER A 33 -2.18 15.33 -0.59
CA SER A 33 -3.38 14.62 -0.99
C SER A 33 -4.52 15.13 -0.11
N ARG A 34 -5.65 15.46 -0.71
CA ARG A 34 -6.83 15.90 0.04
C ARG A 34 -7.12 14.86 1.13
N PRO A 35 -7.24 15.27 2.41
CA PRO A 35 -7.52 14.34 3.50
C PRO A 35 -8.84 13.63 3.19
N LYS A 36 -8.84 12.30 3.30
CA LYS A 36 -10.03 11.48 3.07
C LYS A 36 -10.88 11.48 4.34
N LEU A 37 -12.20 11.58 4.19
CA LEU A 37 -13.15 11.44 5.30
C LEU A 37 -13.14 10.00 5.81
N ASN A 38 -13.42 9.82 7.10
CA ASN A 38 -13.51 8.49 7.70
C ASN A 38 -14.88 7.85 7.43
N ILE A 39 -15.04 7.26 6.24
CA ILE A 39 -16.29 6.61 5.80
C ILE A 39 -16.60 5.36 6.64
N ASP A 40 -15.58 4.75 7.24
CA ASP A 40 -15.73 3.52 8.04
C ASP A 40 -16.68 3.73 9.25
N LEU A 41 -16.78 4.97 9.77
CA LEU A 41 -17.70 5.34 10.86
C LEU A 41 -19.17 5.33 10.45
N LEU A 42 -19.48 5.38 9.15
CA LEU A 42 -20.86 5.26 8.66
C LEU A 42 -21.39 3.83 8.76
N GLY A 43 -20.58 2.85 9.17
CA GLY A 43 -21.09 1.54 9.59
C GLY A 43 -21.95 1.60 10.86
N ASP A 44 -21.74 2.62 11.69
CA ASP A 44 -22.43 2.80 12.96
C ASP A 44 -23.68 3.67 12.79
N THR A 45 -24.84 3.17 13.24
CA THR A 45 -26.14 3.85 13.09
C THR A 45 -26.18 5.21 13.81
N THR A 46 -25.41 5.38 14.89
CA THR A 46 -25.34 6.62 15.67
C THR A 46 -24.69 7.75 14.88
N TYR A 47 -23.58 7.48 14.19
CA TYR A 47 -22.91 8.46 13.34
C TYR A 47 -23.73 8.81 12.10
N GLN A 48 -24.50 7.86 11.57
CA GLN A 48 -25.46 8.13 10.49
C GLN A 48 -26.54 9.12 10.92
N GLN A 49 -27.15 8.91 12.09
CA GLN A 49 -28.19 9.81 12.62
C GLN A 49 -27.64 11.21 12.91
N GLN A 50 -26.47 11.30 13.56
CA GLN A 50 -25.82 12.59 13.81
C GLN A 50 -25.50 13.34 12.52
N LEU A 51 -25.07 12.63 11.47
CA LEU A 51 -24.81 13.21 10.16
C LEU A 51 -26.10 13.73 9.52
N GLN A 52 -27.18 12.96 9.60
CA GLN A 52 -28.49 13.35 9.09
C GLN A 52 -29.01 14.62 9.77
N ASP A 53 -28.93 14.68 11.10
CA ASP A 53 -29.34 15.85 11.88
C ASP A 53 -28.50 17.08 11.51
N ALA A 54 -27.17 16.95 11.46
CA ALA A 54 -26.29 18.05 11.09
C ALA A 54 -26.50 18.54 9.65
N LEU A 55 -26.76 17.64 8.70
CA LEU A 55 -27.07 18.03 7.33
C LEU A 55 -28.42 18.74 7.24
N SER A 56 -29.43 18.27 7.96
CA SER A 56 -30.74 18.94 8.01
C SER A 56 -30.67 20.35 8.59
N ALA A 57 -29.76 20.59 9.55
CA ALA A 57 -29.54 21.90 10.14
C ALA A 57 -28.65 22.81 9.27
N ALA A 58 -27.67 22.25 8.55
CA ALA A 58 -26.69 23.01 7.79
C ALA A 58 -27.14 23.37 6.36
N LEU A 59 -28.13 22.66 5.80
CA LEU A 59 -28.63 22.92 4.46
C LEU A 59 -29.58 24.14 4.45
N PRO A 60 -29.34 25.15 3.60
CA PRO A 60 -30.21 26.31 3.52
C PRO A 60 -31.55 25.95 2.87
N LYS A 61 -32.64 26.51 3.38
CA LYS A 61 -34.01 26.29 2.87
C LYS A 61 -34.27 26.99 1.53
N GLN A 62 -33.43 27.95 1.17
CA GLN A 62 -33.50 28.73 -0.07
C GLN A 62 -32.11 28.79 -0.70
N TYR A 63 -32.08 28.67 -2.02
CA TYR A 63 -30.85 28.63 -2.79
C TYR A 63 -30.78 29.80 -3.77
N PRO A 64 -29.57 30.35 -4.03
CA PRO A 64 -29.41 31.41 -5.01
C PRO A 64 -29.74 30.93 -6.43
N GLU A 65 -30.25 31.81 -7.29
CA GLU A 65 -30.58 31.51 -8.70
C GLU A 65 -29.37 31.08 -9.54
N ASP A 66 -28.18 31.51 -9.12
CA ASP A 66 -26.90 31.18 -9.75
C ASP A 66 -26.47 29.75 -9.39
N THR A 67 -26.54 28.87 -10.38
CA THR A 67 -26.28 27.42 -10.24
C THR A 67 -24.89 27.09 -9.68
N GLU A 68 -23.86 27.88 -10.01
CA GLU A 68 -22.50 27.64 -9.53
C GLU A 68 -22.35 27.98 -8.04
N LYS A 69 -23.00 29.06 -7.61
CA LYS A 69 -23.07 29.45 -6.19
C LYS A 69 -23.92 28.48 -5.38
N HIS A 70 -25.04 28.02 -5.95
CA HIS A 70 -25.89 27.00 -5.34
C HIS A 70 -25.10 25.73 -5.02
N TRP A 71 -24.37 25.20 -6.01
CA TRP A 71 -23.52 24.02 -5.83
C TRP A 71 -22.41 24.26 -4.80
N GLY A 72 -21.78 25.44 -4.83
CA GLY A 72 -20.76 25.82 -3.85
C GLY A 72 -21.27 25.79 -2.40
N THR A 73 -22.43 26.38 -2.14
CA THR A 73 -23.05 26.40 -0.80
C THR A 73 -23.45 24.99 -0.34
N LEU A 74 -24.04 24.19 -1.22
CA LEU A 74 -24.42 22.81 -0.91
C LEU A 74 -23.19 21.94 -0.62
N SER A 75 -22.19 21.98 -1.50
CA SER A 75 -20.97 21.19 -1.38
C SER A 75 -20.19 21.56 -0.10
N THR A 76 -20.09 22.85 0.23
CA THR A 76 -19.41 23.30 1.45
C THR A 76 -20.15 22.90 2.72
N ALA A 77 -21.48 23.04 2.76
CA ALA A 77 -22.30 22.60 3.90
C ALA A 77 -22.18 21.09 4.16
N ILE A 78 -22.25 20.28 3.09
CA ILE A 78 -22.08 18.82 3.17
C ILE A 78 -20.67 18.49 3.65
N MET A 79 -19.63 19.05 3.00
CA MET A 79 -18.24 18.72 3.33
C MET A 79 -17.86 19.16 4.75
N ASN A 80 -18.39 20.28 5.25
CA ASN A 80 -18.13 20.73 6.62
C ASN A 80 -18.84 19.84 7.65
N SER A 81 -20.11 19.48 7.40
CA SER A 81 -20.86 18.56 8.27
C SER A 81 -20.17 17.19 8.35
N CYS A 82 -19.77 16.64 7.20
CA CYS A 82 -19.01 15.40 7.13
C CYS A 82 -17.66 15.51 7.86
N LYS A 83 -16.92 16.62 7.71
CA LYS A 83 -15.64 16.81 8.42
C LYS A 83 -15.81 16.91 9.93
N ASN A 84 -16.89 17.55 10.40
CA ASN A 84 -17.13 17.73 11.84
C ASN A 84 -17.50 16.42 12.52
N ILE A 85 -18.30 15.57 11.85
CA ILE A 85 -18.83 14.33 12.43
C ILE A 85 -17.92 13.14 12.17
N LEU A 86 -17.56 12.91 10.90
CA LEU A 86 -16.75 11.75 10.50
C LEU A 86 -15.26 12.00 10.73
N GLY A 87 -14.84 13.28 10.77
CA GLY A 87 -13.43 13.62 10.87
C GLY A 87 -12.61 13.14 9.66
N GLN A 88 -11.29 13.20 9.82
CA GLN A 88 -10.35 12.72 8.81
C GLN A 88 -9.93 11.29 9.09
N LYS A 89 -9.86 10.46 8.04
CA LYS A 89 -9.32 9.11 8.13
C LYS A 89 -7.85 9.19 8.51
N LYS A 90 -7.54 8.80 9.75
CA LYS A 90 -6.16 8.69 10.21
C LYS A 90 -5.49 7.53 9.47
N ARG A 91 -4.25 7.74 9.08
CA ARG A 91 -3.42 6.65 8.54
C ARG A 91 -3.15 5.69 9.69
N ARG A 92 -3.66 4.46 9.56
CA ARG A 92 -3.24 3.33 10.38
C ARG A 92 -2.15 2.58 9.62
N HIS A 93 -1.04 2.34 10.26
CA HIS A 93 -0.09 1.33 9.80
C HIS A 93 -0.73 -0.02 10.07
N GLN A 94 -0.69 -0.92 9.07
CA GLN A 94 -1.12 -2.31 9.26
C GLN A 94 -0.03 -3.12 10.00
N ASP A 95 0.68 -2.50 10.93
CA ASP A 95 1.76 -3.14 11.68
C ASP A 95 1.37 -3.36 13.15
N TRP A 96 2.23 -4.09 13.86
CA TRP A 96 2.07 -4.45 15.26
C TRP A 96 2.16 -3.24 16.22
N TYR A 97 2.55 -2.06 15.73
CA TYR A 97 2.94 -0.94 16.59
C TYR A 97 1.75 -0.07 16.99
N ASP A 98 0.89 0.32 16.03
CA ASP A 98 -0.20 1.26 16.28
C ASP A 98 -1.20 0.77 17.36
N GLU A 99 -1.45 -0.55 17.44
CA GLU A 99 -2.33 -1.15 18.46
C GLU A 99 -1.73 -1.11 19.87
N ASN A 100 -0.40 -1.10 19.96
CA ASN A 100 0.36 -1.20 21.22
C ASN A 100 1.10 0.09 21.57
N ASP A 101 0.87 1.19 20.84
CA ASP A 101 1.65 2.43 20.94
C ASP A 101 1.63 3.01 22.36
N THR A 102 0.49 2.96 23.06
CA THR A 102 0.36 3.46 24.43
C THR A 102 1.24 2.68 25.42
N GLU A 103 1.25 1.35 25.36
CA GLU A 103 2.08 0.50 26.21
C GLU A 103 3.57 0.70 25.90
N ILE A 104 3.92 0.78 24.62
CA ILE A 104 5.31 1.00 24.19
C ILE A 104 5.80 2.39 24.62
N GLN A 105 4.98 3.43 24.50
CA GLN A 105 5.30 4.78 24.94
C GLN A 105 5.57 4.83 26.45
N GLN A 106 4.74 4.18 27.27
CA GLN A 106 4.96 4.10 28.71
C GLN A 106 6.31 3.45 29.05
N LEU A 107 6.66 2.34 28.38
CA LEU A 107 7.95 1.67 28.60
C LEU A 107 9.14 2.53 28.12
N ILE A 108 8.99 3.25 27.02
CA ILE A 108 9.99 4.20 26.52
C ILE A 108 10.18 5.34 27.52
N ASP A 109 9.09 5.86 28.11
CA ASP A 109 9.16 6.92 29.11
C ASP A 109 9.88 6.46 30.38
N ILE A 110 9.59 5.25 30.87
CA ILE A 110 10.31 4.66 32.02
C ILE A 110 11.80 4.49 31.69
N LYS A 111 12.14 3.98 30.49
CA LYS A 111 13.53 3.88 30.03
C LYS A 111 14.20 5.25 29.97
N ARG A 112 13.50 6.28 29.49
CA ARG A 112 14.01 7.65 29.41
C ARG A 112 14.24 8.25 30.79
N GLN A 113 13.30 8.09 31.72
CA GLN A 113 13.42 8.58 33.10
C GLN A 113 14.58 7.89 33.84
N THR A 114 14.71 6.57 33.71
CA THR A 114 15.84 5.81 34.30
C THR A 114 17.18 6.19 33.67
N PHE A 115 17.21 6.52 32.38
CA PHE A 115 18.39 7.06 31.72
C PHE A 115 18.79 8.43 32.29
N ILE A 116 17.85 9.37 32.40
CA ILE A 116 18.12 10.72 32.95
C ILE A 116 18.63 10.63 34.40
N THR A 117 18.00 9.80 35.24
CA THR A 117 18.40 9.63 36.64
C THR A 117 19.80 9.03 36.79
N TRP A 118 20.17 8.06 35.94
CA TRP A 118 21.52 7.53 35.85
C TRP A 118 22.51 8.55 35.29
N GLN A 119 22.15 9.30 34.25
CA GLN A 119 23.00 10.30 33.61
C GLN A 119 23.40 11.41 34.60
N ASN A 120 22.48 11.84 35.46
CA ASN A 120 22.75 12.80 36.53
C ASN A 120 23.66 12.23 37.64
N ASN A 121 23.87 10.91 37.71
CA ASN A 121 24.65 10.22 38.74
C ASN A 121 25.43 9.05 38.12
N ILE A 122 26.33 9.36 37.19
CA ILE A 122 26.89 8.37 36.25
C ILE A 122 27.66 7.22 36.92
N HIS A 123 28.24 7.46 38.10
CA HIS A 123 28.99 6.48 38.88
C HIS A 123 28.11 5.58 39.76
N CYS A 124 26.81 5.86 39.88
CA CYS A 124 25.90 5.08 40.72
C CYS A 124 25.54 3.73 40.04
N LYS A 125 26.11 2.63 40.55
CA LYS A 125 25.87 1.26 40.06
C LYS A 125 24.39 0.86 40.13
N VAL A 126 23.65 1.28 41.16
CA VAL A 126 22.21 0.97 41.33
C VAL A 126 21.38 1.61 40.22
N LYS A 127 21.62 2.89 39.91
CA LYS A 127 20.90 3.61 38.83
C LYS A 127 21.26 3.07 37.45
N ARG A 128 22.53 2.67 37.24
CA ARG A 128 22.95 1.97 36.02
C ARG A 128 22.20 0.64 35.84
N ALA A 129 22.07 -0.15 36.90
CA ALA A 129 21.32 -1.41 36.86
C ALA A 129 19.82 -1.19 36.62
N ALA A 130 19.22 -0.15 37.21
CA ALA A 130 17.83 0.22 36.97
C ALA A 130 17.56 0.59 35.50
N HIS A 131 18.44 1.40 34.89
CA HIS A 131 18.34 1.72 33.46
C HIS A 131 18.55 0.48 32.58
N ALA A 132 19.50 -0.40 32.91
CA ALA A 132 19.69 -1.66 32.17
C ALA A 132 18.44 -2.55 32.23
N LYS A 133 17.78 -2.64 33.40
CA LYS A 133 16.51 -3.36 33.57
C LYS A 133 15.39 -2.75 32.73
N ALA A 134 15.26 -1.42 32.71
CA ALA A 134 14.27 -0.73 31.88
C ALA A 134 14.53 -0.93 30.37
N LYS A 135 15.80 -0.87 29.92
CA LYS A 135 16.19 -1.18 28.53
C LYS A 135 15.80 -2.61 28.16
N ALA A 136 16.09 -3.59 29.01
CA ALA A 136 15.75 -4.99 28.79
C ALA A 136 14.23 -5.23 28.75
N ALA A 137 13.47 -4.57 29.62
CA ALA A 137 12.00 -4.64 29.65
C ALA A 137 11.40 -4.15 28.33
N VAL A 138 11.82 -2.96 27.84
CA VAL A 138 11.39 -2.43 26.53
C VAL A 138 11.69 -3.42 25.41
N GLN A 139 12.92 -3.92 25.34
CA GLN A 139 13.34 -4.85 24.27
C GLN A 139 12.53 -6.15 24.29
N THR A 140 12.31 -6.70 25.49
CA THR A 140 11.56 -7.95 25.67
C THR A 140 10.11 -7.77 25.27
N GLN A 141 9.45 -6.70 25.73
CA GLN A 141 8.05 -6.46 25.44
C GLN A 141 7.82 -6.15 23.95
N VAL A 142 8.65 -5.30 23.35
CA VAL A 142 8.59 -5.00 21.91
C VAL A 142 8.75 -6.28 21.08
N ARG A 143 9.71 -7.16 21.44
CA ARG A 143 9.89 -8.43 20.75
C ARG A 143 8.68 -9.35 20.93
N LYS A 144 8.09 -9.41 22.13
CA LYS A 144 6.89 -10.19 22.42
C LYS A 144 5.69 -9.73 21.59
N LEU A 145 5.39 -8.44 21.60
CA LEU A 145 4.26 -7.85 20.86
C LEU A 145 4.42 -8.07 19.35
N LYS A 146 5.63 -7.82 18.82
CA LYS A 146 5.94 -8.09 17.42
C LYS A 146 5.74 -9.57 17.07
N ASN A 147 6.23 -10.49 17.89
CA ASN A 147 6.06 -11.93 17.66
C ASN A 147 4.60 -12.35 17.70
N GLN A 148 3.82 -11.88 18.68
CA GLN A 148 2.39 -12.16 18.78
C GLN A 148 1.63 -11.73 17.53
N TRP A 149 1.94 -10.53 17.02
CA TRP A 149 1.37 -10.05 15.78
C TRP A 149 1.75 -10.93 14.59
N TRP A 150 3.02 -11.32 14.45
CA TRP A 150 3.45 -12.24 13.38
C TRP A 150 2.77 -13.59 13.45
N THR A 151 2.62 -14.17 14.65
CA THR A 151 1.93 -15.44 14.84
C THR A 151 0.45 -15.33 14.43
N LYS A 152 -0.23 -14.26 14.86
CA LYS A 152 -1.63 -14.00 14.48
C LYS A 152 -1.77 -13.80 12.97
N LYS A 153 -0.86 -13.02 12.36
CA LYS A 153 -0.88 -12.74 10.92
C LYS A 153 -0.59 -13.98 10.09
N ALA A 154 0.34 -14.83 10.52
CA ALA A 154 0.62 -16.10 9.87
C ALA A 154 -0.60 -17.04 9.90
N LEU A 155 -1.28 -17.13 11.04
CA LEU A 155 -2.50 -17.93 11.19
C LEU A 155 -3.64 -17.42 10.29
N GLU A 156 -3.84 -16.10 10.22
CA GLU A 156 -4.81 -15.48 9.30
C GLU A 156 -4.50 -15.83 7.84
N ILE A 157 -3.24 -15.69 7.41
CA ILE A 157 -2.83 -16.01 6.04
C ILE A 157 -3.00 -17.50 5.73
N GLN A 158 -2.70 -18.38 6.70
CA GLN A 158 -2.91 -19.82 6.55
C GLN A 158 -4.40 -20.15 6.39
N GLN A 159 -5.26 -19.59 7.23
CA GLN A 159 -6.71 -19.79 7.12
C GLN A 159 -7.28 -19.32 5.77
N LEU A 160 -6.76 -18.20 5.24
CA LEU A 160 -7.14 -17.71 3.91
C LEU A 160 -6.63 -18.59 2.77
N ALA A 161 -5.48 -19.25 2.95
CA ALA A 161 -4.99 -20.23 2.00
C ALA A 161 -5.89 -21.48 2.02
N ASP A 162 -6.25 -21.96 3.21
CA ASP A 162 -7.10 -23.13 3.41
C ASP A 162 -8.54 -22.90 2.90
N SER A 163 -9.06 -21.67 2.98
CA SER A 163 -10.39 -21.31 2.46
C SER A 163 -10.46 -21.17 0.94
N GLY A 164 -9.31 -21.14 0.24
CA GLY A 164 -9.24 -20.98 -1.21
C GLY A 164 -9.51 -19.57 -1.74
N ASP A 165 -9.66 -18.57 -0.86
CA ASP A 165 -9.94 -17.18 -1.23
C ASP A 165 -8.66 -16.45 -1.65
N THR A 166 -8.21 -16.73 -2.87
CA THR A 166 -6.94 -16.21 -3.44
C THR A 166 -6.83 -14.68 -3.36
N ARG A 167 -7.93 -13.95 -3.59
CA ARG A 167 -7.93 -12.48 -3.55
C ARG A 167 -7.59 -11.96 -2.15
N VAL A 168 -8.28 -12.47 -1.13
CA VAL A 168 -8.09 -12.02 0.26
C VAL A 168 -6.71 -12.46 0.78
N PHE A 169 -6.26 -13.65 0.38
CA PHE A 169 -4.90 -14.12 0.63
C PHE A 169 -3.83 -13.17 0.07
N PHE A 170 -3.96 -12.75 -1.20
CA PHE A 170 -2.99 -11.83 -1.81
C PHE A 170 -3.05 -10.41 -1.21
N ASP A 171 -4.22 -9.97 -0.77
CA ASP A 171 -4.36 -8.69 -0.07
C ASP A 171 -3.72 -8.75 1.33
N ALA A 172 -3.90 -9.84 2.07
CA ALA A 172 -3.29 -10.06 3.39
C ALA A 172 -1.76 -10.22 3.32
N THR A 173 -1.24 -10.90 2.30
CA THR A 173 0.22 -11.01 2.08
C THR A 173 0.82 -9.68 1.66
N ARG A 174 0.15 -8.89 0.82
CA ARG A 174 0.62 -7.55 0.44
C ARG A 174 0.70 -6.60 1.62
N ALA A 175 -0.19 -6.72 2.60
CA ALA A 175 -0.13 -5.95 3.85
C ALA A 175 1.19 -6.16 4.60
N VAL A 176 1.70 -7.39 4.62
CA VAL A 176 2.94 -7.78 5.32
C VAL A 176 4.19 -7.19 4.67
N TYR A 177 4.30 -7.27 3.34
CA TYR A 177 5.44 -6.74 2.61
C TYR A 177 5.49 -5.20 2.59
N GLY A 178 4.41 -4.55 3.04
CA GLY A 178 4.28 -3.10 3.04
C GLY A 178 4.10 -2.52 1.64
N PRO A 179 4.22 -1.18 1.50
CA PRO A 179 4.06 -0.51 0.21
C PRO A 179 5.09 -1.03 -0.81
N SER A 180 4.63 -1.83 -1.76
CA SER A 180 5.47 -2.25 -2.90
C SER A 180 5.63 -1.06 -3.84
N TYR A 181 6.84 -0.50 -3.88
CA TYR A 181 7.19 0.50 -4.87
C TYR A 181 7.51 -0.21 -6.18
N ARG A 182 6.58 -0.17 -7.13
CA ARG A 182 6.87 -0.51 -8.52
C ARG A 182 7.88 0.52 -9.04
N ARG A 183 9.16 0.17 -9.00
CA ARG A 183 10.19 0.95 -9.69
C ARG A 183 9.97 0.77 -11.18
N LEU A 184 9.84 1.87 -11.91
CA LEU A 184 9.93 1.83 -13.36
C LEU A 184 11.35 1.42 -13.71
N THR A 185 11.52 0.28 -14.36
CA THR A 185 12.81 -0.12 -14.91
C THR A 185 13.07 0.76 -16.12
N PRO A 186 14.10 1.63 -16.08
CA PRO A 186 14.36 2.52 -17.19
C PRO A 186 14.79 1.72 -18.42
N LEU A 187 14.26 2.09 -19.58
CA LEU A 187 14.43 1.35 -20.84
C LEU A 187 15.24 2.20 -21.82
N ARG A 188 16.06 1.57 -22.67
CA ARG A 188 16.74 2.31 -23.75
C ARG A 188 15.79 2.56 -24.92
N SER A 189 15.96 3.71 -25.57
CA SER A 189 15.34 4.00 -26.87
C SER A 189 15.74 2.95 -27.91
N LYS A 190 15.01 2.89 -29.03
CA LYS A 190 15.29 1.96 -30.14
C LYS A 190 16.73 2.11 -30.65
N ASP A 191 17.21 3.35 -30.71
CA ASP A 191 18.58 3.67 -31.16
C ASP A 191 19.66 3.44 -30.07
N GLY A 192 19.26 3.03 -28.86
CA GLY A 192 20.19 2.71 -27.77
C GLY A 192 20.79 3.90 -27.02
N PHE A 193 20.67 5.14 -27.53
CA PHE A 193 21.31 6.34 -26.97
C PHE A 193 20.60 6.94 -25.75
N LEU A 194 19.27 6.97 -25.75
CA LEU A 194 18.48 7.63 -24.69
C LEU A 194 17.95 6.62 -23.68
N LEU A 195 18.06 6.94 -22.39
CA LEU A 195 17.50 6.17 -21.29
C LEU A 195 16.13 6.76 -20.89
N LEU A 196 15.06 6.07 -21.24
CA LEU A 196 13.67 6.40 -20.95
C LEU A 196 13.35 6.08 -19.48
N LYS A 197 12.96 7.12 -18.72
CA LYS A 197 12.60 7.01 -17.30
C LYS A 197 11.12 7.30 -17.04
N ASP A 198 10.46 7.95 -18.00
CA ASP A 198 9.06 8.33 -17.90
C ASP A 198 8.14 7.17 -18.28
N LYS A 199 7.02 7.04 -17.58
CA LYS A 199 6.07 5.92 -17.74
C LYS A 199 5.54 5.83 -19.17
N ASP A 200 5.14 6.96 -19.75
CA ASP A 200 4.53 7.00 -21.08
C ASP A 200 5.56 6.72 -22.17
N ALA A 201 6.78 7.24 -22.01
CA ALA A 201 7.89 6.94 -22.91
C ALA A 201 8.28 5.46 -22.90
N ILE A 202 8.33 4.83 -21.71
CA ILE A 202 8.56 3.39 -21.58
C ILE A 202 7.42 2.59 -22.24
N ALA A 203 6.16 2.97 -22.02
CA ALA A 203 5.00 2.30 -22.62
C ALA A 203 5.03 2.37 -24.16
N ASN A 204 5.35 3.54 -24.73
CA ASN A 204 5.46 3.71 -26.18
C ASN A 204 6.62 2.87 -26.76
N ARG A 205 7.76 2.82 -26.07
CA ARG A 205 8.91 2.01 -26.49
C ARG A 205 8.59 0.51 -26.49
N TRP A 206 7.80 0.03 -25.52
CA TRP A 206 7.29 -1.34 -25.51
C TRP A 206 6.35 -1.60 -26.68
N LYS A 207 5.42 -0.67 -26.96
CA LYS A 207 4.51 -0.77 -28.11
C LYS A 207 5.27 -0.91 -29.43
N GLU A 208 6.30 -0.10 -29.63
CA GLU A 208 7.20 -0.20 -30.79
C GLU A 208 7.89 -1.56 -30.86
N HIS A 209 8.47 -2.03 -29.75
CA HIS A 209 9.16 -3.32 -29.71
C HIS A 209 8.25 -4.49 -30.06
N TYR A 210 7.05 -4.55 -29.47
CA TYR A 210 6.09 -5.61 -29.77
C TYR A 210 5.55 -5.52 -31.18
N LYS A 211 5.38 -4.31 -31.73
CA LYS A 211 4.98 -4.14 -33.14
C LYS A 211 6.04 -4.75 -34.08
N ASP A 212 7.32 -4.45 -33.86
CA ASP A 212 8.43 -4.97 -34.67
C ASP A 212 8.66 -6.48 -34.46
N LEU A 213 8.35 -7.00 -33.26
CA LEU A 213 8.54 -8.41 -32.92
C LEU A 213 7.42 -9.30 -33.49
N LEU A 214 6.16 -8.88 -33.33
CA LEU A 214 4.98 -9.70 -33.63
C LEU A 214 4.42 -9.45 -35.03
N ASN A 215 4.57 -8.24 -35.59
CA ASN A 215 4.01 -7.89 -36.90
C ASN A 215 5.12 -7.83 -37.96
N ARG A 216 5.90 -8.90 -38.08
CA ARG A 216 6.87 -9.03 -39.16
C ARG A 216 6.15 -9.50 -40.41
N ASP A 217 6.19 -8.67 -41.45
CA ASP A 217 5.77 -9.08 -42.79
C ASP A 217 6.72 -10.17 -43.26
N THR A 218 6.32 -11.41 -43.01
CA THR A 218 7.05 -12.58 -43.47
C THR A 218 6.54 -12.79 -44.88
N ILE A 219 7.30 -12.38 -45.89
CA ILE A 219 7.03 -12.75 -47.28
C ILE A 219 7.32 -14.24 -47.34
N PRO A 220 6.30 -15.10 -47.40
CA PRO A 220 6.59 -16.51 -47.36
C PRO A 220 7.21 -16.90 -48.71
N GLU A 221 8.29 -17.65 -48.64
CA GLU A 221 8.94 -18.19 -49.84
C GLU A 221 7.96 -19.16 -50.49
N MET A 222 7.47 -18.82 -51.68
CA MET A 222 6.41 -19.57 -52.37
C MET A 222 6.80 -21.05 -52.57
N GLU A 223 8.09 -21.30 -52.82
CA GLU A 223 8.64 -22.66 -52.90
C GLU A 223 8.47 -23.46 -51.60
N ALA A 224 8.53 -22.81 -50.43
CA ALA A 224 8.31 -23.46 -49.14
C ALA A 224 6.82 -23.75 -48.90
N LEU A 225 5.90 -22.90 -49.39
CA LEU A 225 4.46 -23.18 -49.36
C LEU A 225 4.08 -24.34 -50.27
N ASP A 226 4.66 -24.41 -51.46
CA ASP A 226 4.36 -25.46 -52.44
C ASP A 226 4.86 -26.84 -51.95
N GLN A 227 5.84 -26.88 -51.05
CA GLN A 227 6.31 -28.11 -50.40
C GLN A 227 5.49 -28.54 -49.18
N LEU A 228 4.56 -27.71 -48.69
CA LEU A 228 3.69 -28.10 -47.58
C LEU A 228 2.65 -29.10 -48.08
N PRO A 229 2.61 -30.33 -47.52
CA PRO A 229 1.59 -31.30 -47.90
C PRO A 229 0.22 -30.78 -47.52
N GLN A 230 -0.65 -30.57 -48.51
CA GLN A 230 -2.04 -30.17 -48.24
C GLN A 230 -2.76 -31.33 -47.54
N GLN A 231 -3.25 -31.06 -46.33
CA GLN A 231 -4.13 -31.99 -45.65
C GLN A 231 -5.52 -31.97 -46.31
N PRO A 232 -6.24 -33.10 -46.30
CA PRO A 232 -7.61 -33.14 -46.79
C PRO A 232 -8.47 -32.12 -46.05
N ILE A 233 -9.36 -31.46 -46.79
CA ILE A 233 -10.27 -30.45 -46.25
C ILE A 233 -11.18 -31.14 -45.22
N VAL A 234 -11.09 -30.72 -43.97
CA VAL A 234 -11.98 -31.18 -42.90
C VAL A 234 -13.22 -30.29 -42.92
N GLU A 235 -14.22 -30.68 -43.71
CA GLU A 235 -15.47 -29.93 -43.88
C GLU A 235 -16.19 -29.66 -42.55
N SER A 236 -16.04 -30.55 -41.56
CA SER A 236 -16.63 -30.41 -40.22
C SER A 236 -16.12 -29.19 -39.44
N MET A 237 -14.96 -28.62 -39.76
CA MET A 237 -14.47 -27.39 -39.11
C MET A 237 -15.16 -26.11 -39.60
N GLY A 238 -15.90 -26.18 -40.72
CA GLY A 238 -16.72 -25.07 -41.23
C GLY A 238 -18.15 -25.08 -40.70
N GLU A 239 -18.54 -26.13 -39.98
CA GLU A 239 -19.88 -26.24 -39.40
C GLU A 239 -20.03 -25.31 -38.19
N PRO A 240 -21.19 -24.64 -38.03
CA PRO A 240 -21.44 -23.84 -36.85
C PRO A 240 -21.42 -24.73 -35.60
N PRO A 241 -20.77 -24.29 -34.51
CA PRO A 241 -20.66 -25.10 -33.29
C PRO A 241 -22.04 -25.46 -32.77
N SER A 242 -22.21 -26.73 -32.42
CA SER A 242 -23.48 -27.23 -31.91
C SER A 242 -23.73 -26.75 -30.47
N LEU A 243 -25.00 -26.67 -30.08
CA LEU A 243 -25.37 -26.29 -28.72
C LEU A 243 -24.82 -27.26 -27.66
N GLY A 244 -24.65 -28.55 -28.02
CA GLY A 244 -24.02 -29.55 -27.16
C GLY A 244 -22.53 -29.27 -26.92
N GLU A 245 -21.77 -28.99 -27.98
CA GLU A 245 -20.34 -28.63 -27.87
C GLU A 245 -20.13 -27.35 -27.07
N VAL A 246 -21.02 -26.36 -27.23
CA VAL A 246 -20.97 -25.12 -26.44
C VAL A 246 -21.24 -25.41 -24.97
N LEU A 247 -22.21 -26.27 -24.64
CA LEU A 247 -22.49 -26.67 -23.26
C LEU A 247 -21.36 -27.50 -22.65
N ASP A 248 -20.75 -28.39 -23.42
CA ASP A 248 -19.59 -29.18 -22.99
C ASP A 248 -18.37 -28.30 -22.76
N ALA A 249 -18.11 -27.32 -23.63
CA ALA A 249 -17.07 -26.33 -23.43
C ALA A 249 -17.30 -25.48 -22.16
N ILE A 250 -18.55 -25.07 -21.91
CA ILE A 250 -18.92 -24.35 -20.68
C ILE A 250 -18.71 -25.23 -19.43
N ASN A 251 -19.07 -26.52 -19.51
CA ASN A 251 -18.84 -27.47 -18.42
C ASN A 251 -17.35 -27.71 -18.18
N LEU A 252 -16.55 -27.82 -19.24
CA LEU A 252 -15.09 -27.93 -19.15
C LEU A 252 -14.49 -26.68 -18.51
N LEU A 253 -14.92 -25.47 -18.86
CA LEU A 253 -14.49 -24.23 -18.22
C LEU A 253 -14.86 -24.15 -16.73
N ARG A 254 -15.99 -24.75 -16.33
CA ARG A 254 -16.41 -24.82 -14.93
C ARG A 254 -15.58 -25.82 -14.11
N THR A 255 -15.05 -26.86 -14.76
CA THR A 255 -14.22 -27.91 -14.12
C THR A 255 -12.72 -27.66 -14.21
N ALA A 256 -12.28 -26.85 -15.18
CA ALA A 256 -10.90 -26.44 -15.36
C ALA A 256 -10.52 -25.45 -14.25
N ARG A 257 -10.06 -26.00 -13.12
CA ARG A 257 -9.19 -25.28 -12.19
C ARG A 257 -8.05 -24.65 -13.01
N PRO A 258 -7.64 -23.41 -12.70
CA PRO A 258 -6.49 -22.81 -13.37
C PRO A 258 -5.29 -23.71 -13.12
N VAL A 259 -4.79 -24.35 -14.18
CA VAL A 259 -3.52 -25.06 -14.14
C VAL A 259 -2.45 -24.02 -13.80
N PRO A 260 -1.69 -24.19 -12.70
CA PRO A 260 -0.60 -23.29 -12.40
C PRO A 260 0.46 -23.46 -13.49
N GLY A 261 0.63 -22.44 -14.32
CA GLY A 261 1.65 -22.41 -15.37
C GLY A 261 3.04 -22.57 -14.76
N GLY A 262 3.81 -23.50 -15.35
CA GLY A 262 5.25 -23.63 -15.16
C GLY A 262 6.05 -22.60 -15.94
#